data_AF-A0A940IBT6-F1
#
_entry.id   AF-A0A940IBT6-F1
#
_cell.length_a   1.000
_cell.length_b   1.000
_cell.length_c   1.000
_cell.angle_alpha   90.00
_cell.angle_beta   90.00
_cell.angle_gamma   90.00
#
_symmetry.space_group_name_H-M   'P 1'
#
loop_
_entity.id
_entity.type
_entity.pdbx_description
1 polymer ?
#
loop_
_entity_poly.entity_id
_entity_poly.type
_entity_poly.pdbx_seq_one_letter_code
_entity_poly.pdbx_strand_id
1 'polypeptide(L)'
;MKRLFVLFAVLSLAACNSVYVKPNSLDASQVFYADRGGYGMKRSIKEKMRERGYTVVVGTNAKSHDVDGDIELDSAIIPENTRYRVKVSERSETFNPFWCPFNGFWWWNFNVSIADQKTGEEIMTWRGRACQDSALRMLDDILDEMEDENAGNK
;
A
#
# COMPACT_ATOMS: atom_id res chain seq x y z
N MET A 1 -33.13 -6.89 22.85
CA MET A 1 -33.10 -6.45 21.43
C MET A 1 -32.14 -5.30 21.13
N LYS A 2 -32.08 -4.20 21.90
CA LYS A 2 -31.13 -3.08 21.65
C LYS A 2 -29.63 -3.48 21.64
N ARG A 3 -29.21 -4.43 22.49
CA ARG A 3 -27.81 -4.90 22.53
C ARG A 3 -27.38 -5.75 21.32
N LEU A 4 -28.33 -6.39 20.64
CA LEU A 4 -28.05 -7.20 19.44
C LEU A 4 -27.85 -6.31 18.19
N PHE A 5 -28.60 -5.20 18.10
CA PHE A 5 -28.43 -4.19 17.06
C PHE A 5 -27.07 -3.47 17.14
N VAL A 6 -26.55 -3.24 18.35
CA VAL A 6 -25.22 -2.65 18.54
C VAL A 6 -24.12 -3.63 18.09
N LEU A 7 -24.28 -4.92 18.33
CA LEU A 7 -23.36 -5.96 17.85
C LEU A 7 -23.38 -6.11 16.32
N PHE A 8 -24.57 -6.07 15.70
CA PHE A 8 -24.68 -6.08 14.24
C PHE A 8 -24.16 -4.80 13.59
N ALA A 9 -24.34 -3.64 14.23
CA ALA A 9 -23.73 -2.39 13.80
C ALA A 9 -22.20 -2.53 13.82
N VAL A 10 -21.59 -2.93 14.94
CA VAL A 10 -20.13 -3.09 15.06
C VAL A 10 -19.55 -4.10 14.05
N LEU A 11 -20.29 -5.16 13.69
CA LEU A 11 -19.89 -6.12 12.67
C LEU A 11 -20.11 -5.63 11.22
N SER A 12 -21.18 -4.88 10.95
CA SER A 12 -21.43 -4.24 9.64
C SER A 12 -20.50 -3.07 9.34
N LEU A 13 -19.74 -2.65 10.36
CA LEU A 13 -18.72 -1.63 10.29
C LEU A 13 -17.30 -2.19 10.14
N ALA A 14 -17.18 -3.51 9.99
CA ALA A 14 -16.01 -4.14 9.39
C ALA A 14 -15.92 -3.70 7.93
N ALA A 15 -15.28 -2.54 7.77
CA ALA A 15 -14.45 -2.09 6.67
C ALA A 15 -14.64 -2.84 5.34
N CYS A 16 -15.07 -2.09 4.31
CA CYS A 16 -14.92 -2.46 2.92
C CYS A 16 -13.42 -2.55 2.56
N ASN A 17 -12.73 -3.56 3.05
CA ASN A 17 -11.41 -3.97 2.59
C ASN A 17 -11.63 -5.02 1.49
N SER A 18 -11.17 -4.72 0.29
CA SER A 18 -11.10 -5.67 -0.81
C SER A 18 -9.62 -5.89 -1.07
N VAL A 19 -9.18 -7.11 -0.81
CA VAL A 19 -7.80 -7.54 -0.99
C VAL A 19 -7.80 -8.67 -2.00
N TYR A 20 -6.92 -8.55 -2.98
CA TYR A 20 -6.51 -9.64 -3.84
C TYR A 20 -5.00 -9.78 -3.68
N VAL A 21 -4.55 -11.00 -3.43
CA VAL A 21 -3.15 -11.35 -3.21
C VAL A 21 -2.88 -12.64 -3.98
N LYS A 22 -1.73 -12.67 -4.66
CA LYS A 22 -1.15 -13.88 -5.24
C LYS A 22 -0.11 -14.43 -4.25
N PRO A 23 -0.37 -15.57 -3.58
CA PRO A 23 0.55 -16.11 -2.60
C PRO A 23 1.89 -16.53 -3.23
N ASN A 24 2.98 -16.47 -2.46
CA ASN A 24 4.34 -16.87 -2.89
C ASN A 24 4.79 -16.24 -4.23
N SER A 25 4.46 -14.96 -4.44
CA SER A 25 4.75 -14.24 -5.69
C SER A 25 5.79 -13.12 -5.52
N LEU A 26 6.17 -12.85 -4.27
CA LEU A 26 7.03 -11.74 -3.89
C LEU A 26 8.38 -12.27 -3.42
N ASP A 27 9.43 -11.93 -4.15
CA ASP A 27 10.82 -12.15 -3.75
C ASP A 27 11.33 -10.90 -3.02
N ALA A 28 11.49 -11.02 -1.70
CA ALA A 28 11.93 -9.96 -0.80
C ALA A 28 13.33 -9.40 -1.12
N SER A 29 14.18 -10.19 -1.78
CA SER A 29 15.55 -9.79 -2.13
C SER A 29 15.59 -8.82 -3.31
N GLN A 30 14.50 -8.72 -4.07
CA GLN A 30 14.42 -7.86 -5.24
C GLN A 30 14.19 -6.39 -4.90
N VAL A 31 14.37 -5.55 -5.90
CA VAL A 31 14.21 -4.10 -5.79
C VAL A 31 12.73 -3.72 -5.97
N PHE A 32 12.19 -3.04 -4.98
CA PHE A 32 10.84 -2.46 -4.98
C PHE A 32 10.93 -0.98 -5.30
N TYR A 33 10.25 -0.57 -6.37
CA TYR A 33 10.06 0.84 -6.68
C TYR A 33 8.75 1.32 -6.08
N ALA A 34 8.80 2.43 -5.34
CA ALA A 34 7.61 3.12 -4.87
C ALA A 34 7.62 4.58 -5.35
N ASP A 35 6.44 5.13 -5.61
CA ASP A 35 6.33 6.52 -6.06
C ASP A 35 6.92 7.49 -5.01
N ARG A 36 7.54 8.56 -5.53
CA ARG A 36 8.17 9.61 -4.72
C ARG A 36 7.15 10.38 -3.90
N GLY A 37 7.64 11.03 -2.83
CA GLY A 37 6.80 11.87 -1.97
C GLY A 37 5.70 11.11 -1.23
N GLY A 38 4.71 11.86 -0.75
CA GLY A 38 3.61 11.37 0.07
C GLY A 38 3.87 11.48 1.57
N TYR A 39 2.87 11.99 2.29
CA TYR A 39 2.78 11.98 3.75
C TYR A 39 1.91 10.81 4.20
N GLY A 40 1.71 10.61 5.50
CA GLY A 40 0.74 9.64 6.01
C GLY A 40 1.02 8.19 5.57
N MET A 41 0.10 7.61 4.80
CA MET A 41 0.11 6.18 4.46
C MET A 41 1.21 5.85 3.47
N LYS A 42 1.41 6.67 2.43
CA LYS A 42 2.49 6.48 1.45
C LYS A 42 3.85 6.35 2.13
N ARG A 43 4.13 7.22 3.11
CA ARG A 43 5.35 7.16 3.90
C ARG A 43 5.38 5.87 4.74
N SER A 44 4.32 5.60 5.48
CA SER A 44 4.26 4.49 6.44
C SER A 44 4.45 3.13 5.78
N ILE A 45 3.85 2.90 4.61
CA ILE A 45 4.05 1.66 3.84
C ILE A 45 5.52 1.51 3.43
N LYS A 46 6.14 2.57 2.89
CA LYS A 46 7.56 2.54 2.48
C LYS A 46 8.48 2.29 3.66
N GLU A 47 8.19 2.87 4.81
CA GLU A 47 8.95 2.69 6.05
C GLU A 47 8.82 1.25 6.54
N LYS A 48 7.59 0.74 6.63
CA LYS A 48 7.28 -0.63 7.04
C LYS A 48 7.94 -1.69 6.15
N MET A 49 7.88 -1.51 4.84
CA MET A 49 8.56 -2.38 3.87
C MET A 49 10.08 -2.40 4.08
N ARG A 50 10.70 -1.26 4.41
CA ARG A 50 12.15 -1.20 4.71
C ARG A 50 12.48 -1.83 6.05
N GLU A 51 11.67 -1.62 7.08
CA GLU A 51 11.82 -2.26 8.38
C GLU A 51 11.80 -3.79 8.27
N ARG A 52 10.99 -4.31 7.35
CA ARG A 52 10.91 -5.73 7.02
C ARG A 52 12.11 -6.27 6.21
N GLY A 53 12.97 -5.38 5.70
CA GLY A 53 14.19 -5.75 4.98
C GLY A 53 14.13 -5.60 3.46
N TYR A 54 13.03 -5.10 2.89
CA TYR A 54 12.93 -4.90 1.45
C TYR A 54 13.80 -3.74 0.95
N THR A 55 14.38 -3.90 -0.23
CA THR A 55 15.08 -2.81 -0.92
C THR A 55 14.10 -1.89 -1.63
N VAL A 56 13.62 -0.84 -0.93
CA VAL A 56 12.65 0.13 -1.47
C VAL A 56 13.32 1.41 -1.98
N VAL A 57 13.37 1.57 -3.30
CA VAL A 57 13.81 2.78 -4.00
C VAL A 57 12.64 3.67 -4.38
N VAL A 58 12.90 4.97 -4.39
CA VAL A 58 11.96 6.00 -4.85
C VAL A 58 12.57 6.69 -6.07
N GLY A 59 11.75 7.00 -7.08
CA GLY A 59 12.21 7.63 -8.32
C GLY A 59 12.84 9.00 -8.08
N THR A 60 13.87 9.32 -8.87
CA THR A 60 14.45 10.67 -8.99
C THR A 60 13.74 11.42 -10.11
N ASN A 61 13.63 12.75 -10.00
CA ASN A 61 12.96 13.57 -11.03
C ASN A 61 13.63 13.34 -12.40
N ALA A 62 12.84 12.93 -13.40
CA ALA A 62 13.18 13.31 -14.77
C ALA A 62 13.09 14.84 -14.85
N LYS A 63 14.05 15.48 -15.51
CA LYS A 63 13.91 16.91 -15.80
C LYS A 63 12.61 17.10 -16.56
N SER A 64 11.69 17.88 -15.99
CA SER A 64 10.45 18.31 -16.62
C SER A 64 10.79 18.93 -17.97
N HIS A 65 10.26 18.38 -19.05
CA HIS A 65 10.17 19.15 -20.29
C HIS A 65 9.05 20.16 -20.08
N ASP A 66 9.34 21.45 -20.23
CA ASP A 66 8.35 22.53 -20.25
C ASP A 66 7.31 22.23 -21.34
N VAL A 67 6.19 21.62 -20.93
CA VAL A 67 4.99 21.56 -21.74
C VAL A 67 4.04 22.57 -21.12
N ASP A 68 3.87 23.67 -21.84
CA ASP A 68 2.94 24.75 -21.57
C ASP A 68 1.52 24.17 -21.35
N GLY A 69 1.10 24.09 -20.08
CA GLY A 69 -0.23 23.64 -19.67
C GLY A 69 -0.21 22.59 -18.55
N ASP A 70 -0.32 23.05 -17.30
CA ASP A 70 -0.98 22.50 -16.09
C ASP A 70 -1.18 20.98 -15.86
N ILE A 71 -0.46 20.11 -16.57
CA ILE A 71 -0.43 18.67 -16.35
C ILE A 71 1.03 18.31 -16.11
N GLU A 72 1.44 18.38 -14.84
CA GLU A 72 2.70 17.83 -14.37
C GLU A 72 2.64 16.30 -14.55
N LEU A 73 2.99 15.83 -15.74
CA LEU A 73 3.14 14.42 -16.03
C LEU A 73 4.42 13.98 -15.29
N ASP A 74 4.26 13.57 -14.04
CA ASP A 74 5.34 13.06 -13.16
C ASP A 74 5.88 11.75 -13.78
N SER A 75 6.67 11.89 -14.85
CA SER A 75 7.35 10.81 -15.55
C SER A 75 8.54 10.39 -14.69
N ALA A 76 8.24 9.63 -13.64
CA ALA A 76 9.27 9.11 -12.77
C ALA A 76 10.10 8.07 -13.54
N ILE A 77 11.42 8.24 -13.52
CA ILE A 77 12.34 7.25 -14.08
C ILE A 77 12.32 6.04 -13.14
N ILE A 78 11.72 4.95 -13.60
CA ILE A 78 11.74 3.66 -12.89
C ILE A 78 13.10 3.00 -13.18
N PRO A 79 13.91 2.68 -12.16
CA PRO A 79 15.18 1.98 -12.37
C PRO A 79 14.99 0.65 -13.09
N GLU A 80 15.84 0.34 -14.08
CA GLU A 80 15.74 -0.90 -14.88
C GLU A 80 15.88 -2.18 -14.04
N ASN A 81 16.53 -2.12 -12.88
CA ASN A 81 16.68 -3.24 -11.95
C ASN A 81 15.47 -3.45 -11.03
N THR A 82 14.40 -2.66 -11.19
CA THR A 82 13.17 -2.80 -10.40
C THR A 82 12.42 -4.05 -10.81
N ARG A 83 12.12 -4.93 -9.84
CA ARG A 83 11.23 -6.06 -10.10
C ARG A 83 9.77 -5.74 -9.83
N TYR A 84 9.51 -5.06 -8.72
CA TYR A 84 8.15 -4.79 -8.25
C TYR A 84 7.88 -3.30 -8.18
N ARG A 85 6.71 -2.88 -8.67
CA ARG A 85 6.22 -1.51 -8.55
C ARG A 85 5.10 -1.45 -7.52
N VAL A 86 5.30 -0.63 -6.50
CA VAL A 86 4.33 -0.34 -5.44
C VAL A 86 3.66 0.99 -5.73
N LYS A 87 2.34 0.96 -5.91
CA LYS A 87 1.52 2.16 -6.08
C LYS A 87 0.61 2.32 -4.88
N VAL A 88 0.67 3.48 -4.26
CA VAL A 88 -0.20 3.83 -3.13
C VAL A 88 -0.97 5.08 -3.49
N SER A 89 -2.28 5.04 -3.33
CA SER A 89 -3.18 6.18 -3.55
C SER A 89 -4.03 6.40 -2.32
N GLU A 90 -3.91 7.58 -1.71
CA GLU A 90 -4.79 8.01 -0.62
C GLU A 90 -6.02 8.69 -1.23
N ARG A 91 -7.21 8.34 -0.74
CA ARG A 91 -8.48 8.92 -1.17
C ARG A 91 -8.95 9.91 -0.10
N SER A 92 -9.13 11.16 -0.50
CA SER A 92 -9.73 12.20 0.35
C SER A 92 -11.26 12.08 0.35
N GLU A 93 -11.80 11.13 1.10
CA GLU A 93 -13.25 11.11 1.41
C GLU A 93 -13.45 11.52 2.86
N THR A 94 -14.42 12.37 3.17
CA THR A 94 -14.70 12.82 4.55
C THR A 94 -15.28 11.68 5.39
N PHE A 95 -14.45 10.91 6.09
CA PHE A 95 -14.90 9.90 7.04
C PHE A 95 -14.92 10.45 8.47
N ASN A 96 -15.92 10.03 9.24
CA ASN A 96 -16.21 10.57 10.55
C ASN A 96 -15.20 10.02 11.59
N PRO A 97 -14.55 10.83 12.44
CA PRO A 97 -13.54 10.37 13.40
C PRO A 97 -14.03 9.41 14.50
N PHE A 98 -15.33 9.08 14.54
CA PHE A 98 -15.91 8.18 15.56
C PHE A 98 -15.47 6.71 15.47
N TRP A 99 -14.72 6.34 14.42
CA TRP A 99 -14.40 4.95 14.07
C TRP A 99 -13.02 4.44 14.54
N CYS A 100 -12.12 5.32 15.00
CA CYS A 100 -10.79 4.95 15.51
C CYS A 100 -10.52 5.44 16.95
N PRO A 101 -11.40 5.22 17.95
CA PRO A 101 -11.16 5.73 19.30
C PRO A 101 -9.96 5.09 20.03
N PHE A 102 -9.43 3.95 19.55
CA PHE A 102 -8.40 3.16 20.27
C PHE A 102 -7.11 2.84 19.49
N ASN A 103 -6.93 3.33 18.25
CA ASN A 103 -5.79 2.98 17.37
C ASN A 103 -5.11 4.21 16.73
N GLY A 104 -5.09 5.35 17.44
CA GLY A 104 -4.53 6.61 16.96
C GLY A 104 -5.50 7.44 16.13
N PHE A 105 -5.38 8.76 16.20
CA PHE A 105 -6.30 9.75 15.59
C PHE A 105 -6.18 9.85 14.05
N TRP A 106 -5.49 8.90 13.41
CA TRP A 106 -5.17 8.91 11.98
C TRP A 106 -5.78 7.69 11.30
N TRP A 107 -6.66 7.96 10.35
CA TRP A 107 -7.39 6.95 9.57
C TRP A 107 -7.10 7.17 8.09
N TRP A 108 -7.09 6.08 7.32
CA TRP A 108 -6.76 6.10 5.90
C TRP A 108 -7.88 5.46 5.08
N ASN A 109 -8.16 6.05 3.93
CA ASN A 109 -8.90 5.43 2.83
C ASN A 109 -7.97 5.40 1.64
N PHE A 110 -7.74 4.21 1.09
CA PHE A 110 -6.60 4.02 0.22
C PHE A 110 -6.80 2.88 -0.77
N ASN A 111 -5.97 2.91 -1.81
CA ASN A 111 -5.68 1.73 -2.62
C ASN A 111 -4.17 1.55 -2.69
N VAL A 112 -3.72 0.34 -2.42
CA VAL A 112 -2.36 -0.13 -2.62
C VAL A 112 -2.39 -1.14 -3.75
N SER A 113 -1.38 -1.12 -4.60
CA SER A 113 -1.11 -2.24 -5.48
C SER A 113 0.37 -2.52 -5.66
N ILE A 114 0.67 -3.79 -5.90
CA ILE A 114 2.01 -4.28 -6.23
C ILE A 114 1.90 -5.00 -7.56
N ALA A 115 2.69 -4.55 -8.53
CA ALA A 115 2.77 -5.15 -9.86
C ALA A 115 4.18 -5.65 -10.15
N ASP A 116 4.26 -6.84 -10.73
CA ASP A 116 5.51 -7.42 -11.23
C ASP A 116 5.83 -6.80 -12.61
N GLN A 117 6.95 -6.09 -12.71
CA GLN A 117 7.37 -5.45 -13.96
C GLN A 117 7.82 -6.43 -15.03
N LYS A 118 8.28 -7.63 -14.65
CA LYS A 118 8.73 -8.65 -15.61
C LYS A 118 7.55 -9.29 -16.33
N THR A 119 6.47 -9.58 -15.60
CA THR A 119 5.29 -10.26 -16.16
C THR A 119 4.20 -9.27 -16.59
N GLY A 120 4.22 -8.04 -16.05
CA GLY A 120 3.15 -7.06 -16.22
C GLY A 120 1.90 -7.39 -15.39
N GLU A 121 1.96 -8.39 -14.51
CA GLU A 121 0.83 -8.84 -13.69
C GLU A 121 0.74 -8.04 -12.39
N GLU A 122 -0.48 -7.68 -12.00
CA GLU A 122 -0.76 -7.10 -10.68
C GLU A 122 -0.93 -8.24 -9.68
N ILE A 123 0.09 -8.43 -8.83
CA ILE A 123 0.16 -9.56 -7.88
C ILE A 123 -0.53 -9.25 -6.55
N MET A 124 -0.78 -7.97 -6.27
CA MET A 124 -1.56 -7.53 -5.12
C MET A 124 -2.35 -6.29 -5.46
N THR A 125 -3.62 -6.29 -5.07
CA THR A 125 -4.44 -5.09 -4.99
C THR A 125 -5.12 -5.07 -3.64
N TRP A 126 -5.08 -3.92 -2.98
CA TRP A 126 -5.73 -3.73 -1.71
C TRP A 126 -6.40 -2.38 -1.66
N ARG A 127 -7.73 -2.40 -1.69
CA ARG A 127 -8.56 -1.25 -1.41
C ARG A 127 -9.05 -1.35 0.02
N GLY A 128 -8.88 -0.30 0.80
CA GLY A 128 -9.22 -0.37 2.21
C GLY A 128 -9.56 0.94 2.88
N ARG A 129 -10.20 0.79 4.04
CA ARG A 129 -10.44 1.86 5.02
C ARG A 129 -10.05 1.32 6.39
N ALA A 130 -9.02 1.91 7.00
CA ALA A 130 -8.50 1.42 8.27
C ALA A 130 -7.79 2.52 9.07
N CYS A 131 -7.74 2.36 10.39
CA CYS A 131 -6.83 3.14 11.24
C CYS A 131 -5.38 2.74 10.91
N GLN A 132 -4.44 3.68 11.03
CA GLN A 132 -3.03 3.49 10.67
C GLN A 132 -2.43 2.17 11.20
N ASP A 133 -2.51 1.93 12.50
CA ASP A 133 -1.86 0.75 13.11
C ASP A 133 -2.49 -0.57 12.63
N SER A 134 -3.81 -0.58 12.46
CA SER A 134 -4.52 -1.76 11.95
C SER A 134 -4.20 -2.01 10.49
N ALA A 135 -4.03 -0.95 9.69
CA ALA A 135 -3.63 -1.07 8.30
C ALA A 135 -2.21 -1.62 8.18
N LEU A 136 -1.28 -1.15 9.01
CA LEU A 136 0.10 -1.62 8.97
C LEU A 136 0.25 -3.07 9.45
N ARG A 137 -0.54 -3.52 10.44
CA ARG A 137 -0.58 -4.94 10.81
C ARG A 137 -1.14 -5.81 9.69
N MET A 138 -2.25 -5.39 9.08
CA MET A 138 -2.83 -6.12 7.95
C MET A 138 -1.89 -6.14 6.73
N LEU A 139 -1.09 -5.09 6.54
CA LEU A 139 -0.04 -5.09 5.53
C LEU A 139 1.02 -6.14 5.82
N ASP A 140 1.43 -6.32 7.08
CA ASP A 140 2.37 -7.39 7.45
C ASP A 140 1.80 -8.76 7.10
N ASP A 141 0.56 -9.05 7.49
CA ASP A 141 -0.10 -10.33 7.20
C ASP A 141 -0.19 -10.59 5.68
N ILE A 142 -0.48 -9.55 4.89
CA ILE A 142 -0.51 -9.65 3.41
C ILE A 142 0.89 -9.95 2.86
N LEU A 143 1.91 -9.27 3.37
CA LEU A 143 3.29 -9.48 2.91
C LEU A 143 3.79 -10.88 3.32
N ASP A 144 3.45 -11.37 4.50
CA ASP A 144 3.72 -12.75 4.94
C ASP A 144 3.15 -13.76 3.92
N GLU A 145 1.91 -13.58 3.48
CA GLU A 145 1.26 -14.48 2.50
C GLU A 145 1.91 -14.40 1.10
N MET A 146 2.46 -13.24 0.75
CA MET A 146 3.04 -12.99 -0.57
C MET A 146 4.48 -13.46 -0.70
N GLU A 147 5.26 -13.41 0.37
CA GLU A 147 6.68 -13.73 0.37
C GLU A 147 6.91 -15.20 -0.02
N ASP A 148 7.75 -15.44 -1.03
CA ASP A 148 8.23 -16.78 -1.34
C ASP A 148 9.37 -17.14 -0.39
N GLU A 149 9.10 -17.97 0.60
CA GLU A 149 10.07 -18.46 1.60
C GLU A 149 11.30 -19.14 0.95
N ASN A 150 11.21 -19.55 -0.32
CA ASN A 150 12.30 -20.21 -1.04
C ASN A 150 13.25 -19.24 -1.77
N ALA A 151 12.92 -17.94 -1.87
CA ALA A 151 13.72 -16.98 -2.61
C ALA A 151 15.00 -16.55 -1.87
N GLY A 152 15.07 -16.70 -0.54
CA GLY A 152 16.23 -16.35 0.28
C GLY A 152 17.32 -17.43 0.39
N ASN A 153 17.13 -18.61 -0.22
CA ASN A 153 18.03 -19.77 -0.09
C ASN A 153 18.84 -20.07 -1.38
N LYS A 154 19.07 -19.08 -2.25
CA LYS A 154 19.90 -19.22 -3.45
C LYS A 154 21.07 -18.25 -3.49
#